data_AF-A0A2P6NRS5-F1
#
_entry.id   AF-A0A2P6NRS5-F1
#
_cell.length_a   1.000
_cell.length_b   1.000
_cell.length_c   1.000
_cell.angle_alpha   90.00
_cell.angle_beta   90.00
_cell.angle_gamma   90.00
#
_symmetry.space_group_name_H-M   'P 1'
#
loop_
_entity.id
_entity.type
_entity.pdbx_description
1 polymer ?
#
loop_
_entity_poly.entity_id
_entity_poly.type
_entity_poly.pdbx_seq_one_letter_code
_entity_poly.pdbx_strand_id
1 'polypeptide(L)'
;MDDIIRVALVELEQKGTEMALGFSWALSGIFLAFRSVLAHKKVFRSFIILSVISVLLYLLSYLLFIPFLIFRIFFWIPSLYFQYDTSSTNATITTFLYNFQKIFFFLPLLGLFFFRYIHARPFDELFHYAVTDQMKRTQRDVAEDDVQDHGRGHMIDRQSPQAVALCSDKQVYDLWDDTSRLFGRLLSKLFPNQFPQSQVVSEKRHVIDENVQDSFWDSVNNLRRRLLLVLSVYFLSCLPIIGGFVFPAVSVIGFFRKFGSISSIIVGLLLFIAPSSVSIFVGSFYLGARTLVVELLEPAFSRMNMDRRERRTWTDRNQYILLGFILPFYYACSWPFVSMLSFALAQAAVSFLAVRLPMPAEETKEETKEKKEE
;
A
#
# COMPACT_ATOMS: atom_id res chain seq x y z
N MET A 1 14.28 -22.81 26.66
CA MET A 1 12.98 -22.62 25.98
C MET A 1 12.47 -21.21 26.24
N ASP A 2 12.54 -20.75 27.48
CA ASP A 2 12.09 -19.41 27.90
C ASP A 2 12.78 -18.24 27.17
N ASP A 3 14.10 -18.31 26.94
CA ASP A 3 14.83 -17.23 26.23
C ASP A 3 14.36 -17.06 24.78
N ILE A 4 14.08 -18.19 24.10
CA ILE A 4 13.58 -18.18 22.71
C ILE A 4 12.19 -17.55 22.65
N ILE A 5 11.33 -17.87 23.63
CA ILE A 5 9.98 -17.31 23.73
C ILE A 5 10.06 -15.80 24.00
N ARG A 6 10.96 -15.35 24.89
CA ARG A 6 11.15 -13.93 25.19
C ARG A 6 11.63 -13.15 23.97
N VAL A 7 12.63 -13.67 23.24
CA VAL A 7 13.13 -13.03 22.01
C VAL A 7 12.02 -12.94 20.96
N ALA A 8 11.26 -14.02 20.76
CA ALA A 8 10.15 -14.02 19.80
C ALA A 8 9.03 -13.03 20.20
N LEU A 9 8.73 -12.87 21.49
CA LEU A 9 7.74 -11.91 21.98
C LEU A 9 8.18 -10.47 21.76
N VAL A 10 9.42 -10.12 22.07
CA VAL A 10 9.97 -8.77 21.84
C VAL A 10 9.96 -8.43 20.36
N GLU A 11 10.34 -9.39 19.50
CA GLU A 11 10.31 -9.21 18.05
C GLU A 11 8.89 -9.02 17.52
N LEU A 12 7.90 -9.74 18.07
CA LEU A 12 6.49 -9.55 17.72
C LEU A 12 5.94 -8.21 18.19
N GLU A 13 6.33 -7.76 19.38
CA GLU A 13 5.93 -6.46 19.92
C GLU A 13 6.49 -5.31 19.05
N GLN A 14 7.77 -5.37 18.68
CA GLN A 14 8.37 -4.40 17.77
C GLN A 14 7.68 -4.38 16.40
N LYS A 15 7.39 -5.54 15.82
CA LYS A 15 6.66 -5.61 14.54
C LYS A 15 5.25 -5.04 14.67
N GLY A 16 4.59 -5.26 15.81
CA GLY A 16 3.27 -4.71 16.12
C GLY A 16 3.27 -3.18 16.22
N THR A 17 4.27 -2.59 16.89
CA THR A 17 4.39 -1.13 17.01
C THR A 17 4.70 -0.47 15.66
N GLU A 18 5.55 -1.08 14.83
CA GLU A 18 5.81 -0.62 13.46
C GLU A 18 4.55 -0.64 12.59
N MET A 19 3.75 -1.70 12.67
CA MET A 19 2.45 -1.75 11.98
C MET A 19 1.49 -0.68 12.48
N ALA A 20 1.40 -0.47 13.80
CA ALA A 20 0.53 0.57 14.37
C ALA A 20 0.96 1.98 13.95
N LEU A 21 2.27 2.23 13.88
CA LEU A 21 2.85 3.48 13.37
C LEU A 21 2.47 3.69 11.90
N GLY A 22 2.65 2.67 11.07
CA GLY A 22 2.24 2.70 9.65
C GLY A 22 0.75 3.00 9.48
N PHE A 23 -0.10 2.38 10.28
CA PHE A 23 -1.54 2.62 10.27
C PHE A 23 -1.89 4.07 10.65
N SER A 24 -1.26 4.61 11.68
CA SER A 24 -1.42 6.01 12.09
C SER A 24 -0.99 6.98 10.97
N TRP A 25 0.11 6.68 10.28
CA TRP A 25 0.56 7.45 9.13
C TRP A 25 -0.41 7.38 7.95
N ALA A 26 -1.07 6.24 7.74
CA ALA A 26 -2.11 6.13 6.72
C ALA A 26 -3.32 7.01 7.03
N LEU A 27 -3.80 7.02 8.27
CA LEU A 27 -4.90 7.91 8.67
C LEU A 27 -4.54 9.38 8.51
N SER A 28 -3.33 9.75 8.92
CA SER A 28 -2.80 11.11 8.75
C SER A 28 -2.70 11.48 7.26
N GLY A 29 -2.17 10.57 6.44
CA GLY A 29 -2.06 10.73 4.99
C GLY A 29 -3.42 10.84 4.30
N ILE A 30 -4.42 10.05 4.72
CA ILE A 30 -5.81 10.13 4.25
C ILE A 30 -6.39 11.51 4.54
N PHE A 31 -6.28 11.97 5.78
CA PHE A 31 -6.83 13.26 6.18
C PHE A 31 -6.19 14.41 5.39
N LEU A 32 -4.87 14.35 5.22
CA LEU A 32 -4.11 15.34 4.48
C LEU A 32 -4.45 15.32 2.99
N ALA A 33 -4.54 14.13 2.39
CA ALA A 33 -4.94 13.92 1.01
C ALA A 33 -6.37 14.41 0.74
N PHE A 34 -7.30 14.16 1.67
CA PHE A 34 -8.68 14.61 1.52
C PHE A 34 -8.75 16.15 1.52
N ARG A 35 -8.01 16.80 2.42
CA ARG A 35 -7.92 18.26 2.49
C ARG A 35 -7.30 18.86 1.23
N SER A 36 -6.25 18.25 0.67
CA SER A 36 -5.64 18.74 -0.56
C SER A 36 -6.54 18.51 -1.78
N VAL A 37 -7.17 17.34 -1.91
CA VAL A 37 -8.12 17.04 -3.00
C VAL A 37 -9.26 18.07 -3.03
N LEU A 38 -9.81 18.44 -1.87
CA LEU A 38 -10.84 19.46 -1.76
C LEU A 38 -10.36 20.85 -2.15
N ALA A 39 -9.09 21.18 -1.88
CA ALA A 39 -8.51 22.48 -2.21
C ALA A 39 -8.28 22.66 -3.73
N HIS A 40 -8.07 21.58 -4.49
CA HIS A 40 -7.72 21.65 -5.91
C HIS A 40 -8.85 21.20 -6.83
N LYS A 41 -9.55 22.17 -7.42
CA LYS A 41 -10.65 21.96 -8.37
C LYS A 41 -10.31 21.00 -9.53
N LYS A 42 -9.07 21.02 -10.03
CA LYS A 42 -8.62 20.11 -11.11
C LYS A 42 -8.56 18.66 -10.64
N VAL A 43 -7.92 18.42 -9.50
CA VAL A 43 -7.80 17.09 -8.87
C VAL A 43 -9.18 16.55 -8.50
N PHE A 44 -10.01 17.39 -7.89
CA PHE A 44 -11.38 17.02 -7.55
C PHE A 44 -12.19 16.59 -8.77
N ARG A 45 -12.02 17.25 -9.93
CA ARG A 45 -12.68 16.85 -11.17
C ARG A 45 -12.26 15.44 -11.62
N SER A 46 -10.96 15.13 -11.59
CA SER A 46 -10.47 13.78 -11.91
C SER A 46 -11.01 12.73 -10.95
N PHE A 47 -11.12 13.06 -9.67
CA PHE A 47 -11.68 12.19 -8.63
C PHE A 47 -13.17 11.90 -8.86
N ILE A 48 -13.97 12.92 -9.20
CA ILE A 48 -15.39 12.74 -9.57
C ILE A 48 -15.52 11.90 -10.84
N ILE A 49 -14.71 12.16 -11.87
CA ILE A 49 -14.74 11.36 -13.11
C ILE A 49 -14.43 9.89 -12.82
N LEU A 50 -13.39 9.60 -12.02
CA LEU A 50 -13.04 8.24 -11.61
C LEU A 50 -14.18 7.57 -10.83
N SER A 51 -14.83 8.31 -9.92
CA SER A 51 -15.99 7.81 -9.17
C SER A 51 -17.17 7.48 -10.09
N VAL A 52 -17.49 8.36 -11.04
CA VAL A 52 -18.56 8.14 -12.04
C VAL A 52 -18.23 6.94 -12.92
N ILE A 53 -16.99 6.80 -13.39
CA ILE A 53 -16.55 5.64 -14.18
C ILE A 53 -16.68 4.35 -13.37
N SER A 54 -16.28 4.35 -12.10
CA SER A 54 -16.42 3.19 -11.21
C SER A 54 -17.89 2.76 -11.06
N VAL A 55 -18.79 3.72 -10.81
CA VAL A 55 -20.23 3.47 -10.72
C VAL A 55 -20.79 2.97 -12.05
N LEU A 56 -20.38 3.57 -13.18
CA LEU A 56 -20.83 3.15 -14.50
C LEU A 56 -20.37 1.73 -14.83
N LEU A 57 -19.11 1.38 -14.54
CA LEU A 57 -18.58 0.02 -14.73
C LEU A 57 -19.32 -1.00 -13.86
N TYR A 58 -19.69 -0.63 -12.63
CA TYR A 58 -20.51 -1.47 -11.77
C TYR A 58 -21.93 -1.66 -12.33
N LEU A 59 -22.58 -0.59 -12.78
CA LEU A 59 -23.90 -0.69 -13.40
C LEU A 59 -23.86 -1.51 -14.69
N LEU A 60 -22.82 -1.33 -15.51
CA LEU A 60 -22.58 -2.13 -16.71
C LEU A 60 -22.38 -3.61 -16.36
N SER A 61 -21.63 -3.90 -15.29
CA SER A 61 -21.48 -5.25 -14.77
C SER A 61 -22.83 -5.87 -14.36
N TYR A 62 -23.73 -5.09 -13.75
CA TYR A 62 -25.06 -5.57 -13.40
C TYR A 62 -25.94 -5.76 -14.64
N LEU A 63 -25.83 -4.87 -15.63
CA LEU A 63 -26.54 -4.96 -16.91
C LEU A 63 -26.16 -6.25 -17.66
N LEU A 64 -24.87 -6.63 -17.64
CA LEU A 64 -24.38 -7.88 -18.21
C LEU A 64 -24.92 -9.13 -17.49
N PHE A 65 -25.45 -8.99 -16.27
CA PHE A 65 -26.07 -10.08 -15.52
C PHE A 65 -27.55 -10.31 -15.91
N ILE A 66 -28.23 -9.30 -16.47
CA ILE A 66 -29.65 -9.36 -16.82
C ILE A 66 -29.97 -10.54 -17.78
N PRO A 67 -29.20 -10.79 -18.86
CA PRO A 67 -29.47 -11.92 -19.74
C PRO A 67 -29.47 -13.27 -19.01
N PHE A 68 -28.59 -13.45 -18.02
CA PHE A 68 -28.54 -14.67 -17.24
C PHE A 68 -29.71 -14.80 -16.27
N LEU A 69 -30.21 -13.68 -15.73
CA LEU A 69 -31.41 -13.65 -14.90
C LEU A 69 -32.66 -13.96 -15.73
N ILE A 70 -32.76 -13.42 -16.95
CA ILE A 70 -33.80 -13.76 -17.92
C ILE A 70 -33.71 -15.25 -18.27
N PHE A 71 -32.50 -15.77 -18.54
CA PHE A 71 -32.27 -17.19 -18.81
C PHE A 71 -32.75 -18.07 -17.64
N ARG A 72 -32.45 -17.69 -16.40
CA ARG A 72 -32.95 -18.40 -15.21
C ARG A 72 -34.48 -18.43 -15.15
N ILE A 73 -35.15 -17.30 -15.39
CA ILE A 73 -36.61 -17.21 -15.42
C ILE A 73 -37.17 -18.06 -16.58
N PHE A 74 -36.51 -18.03 -17.74
CA PHE A 74 -36.90 -18.78 -18.92
C PHE A 74 -36.89 -20.30 -18.69
N PHE A 75 -35.93 -20.85 -17.93
CA PHE A 75 -35.93 -22.27 -17.56
C PHE A 75 -36.89 -22.59 -16.42
N TRP A 76 -37.16 -21.62 -15.55
CA TRP A 76 -38.09 -21.80 -14.45
C TRP A 76 -39.55 -21.87 -14.92
N ILE A 77 -39.98 -21.08 -15.91
CA ILE A 77 -41.38 -21.05 -16.37
C ILE A 77 -41.87 -22.42 -16.91
N PRO A 78 -41.17 -23.11 -17.82
CA PRO A 78 -41.59 -24.44 -18.31
C PRO A 78 -41.64 -25.49 -17.21
N SER A 79 -40.83 -25.37 -16.17
CA SER A 79 -40.84 -26.32 -15.06
C SER A 79 -42.14 -26.32 -14.24
N LEU A 80 -42.94 -25.25 -14.35
CA LEU A 80 -44.27 -25.21 -13.74
C LEU A 80 -45.29 -26.09 -14.49
N TYR A 81 -45.08 -26.32 -15.79
CA TYR A 81 -45.99 -27.08 -16.66
C TYR A 81 -45.53 -28.51 -16.87
N PHE A 82 -44.24 -28.70 -17.13
CA PHE A 82 -43.62 -29.98 -17.34
C PHE A 82 -42.90 -30.35 -16.05
N GLN A 83 -43.26 -31.47 -15.41
CA GLN A 83 -42.67 -31.97 -14.16
C GLN A 83 -41.20 -32.39 -14.33
N TYR A 84 -40.35 -31.49 -14.82
CA TYR A 84 -38.91 -31.67 -14.96
C TYR A 84 -38.24 -31.53 -13.60
N ASP A 85 -37.27 -32.40 -13.34
CA ASP A 85 -36.38 -32.24 -12.20
C ASP A 85 -35.49 -31.01 -12.40
N THR A 86 -35.88 -29.90 -11.78
CA THR A 86 -35.16 -28.62 -11.86
C THR A 86 -33.98 -28.52 -10.90
N SER A 87 -33.79 -29.50 -10.01
CA SER A 87 -32.79 -29.43 -8.95
C SER A 87 -31.37 -29.31 -9.53
N SER A 88 -31.06 -30.15 -10.52
CA SER A 88 -29.75 -30.18 -11.17
C SER A 88 -29.49 -28.90 -11.98
N THR A 89 -30.44 -28.48 -12.83
CA THR A 89 -30.28 -27.27 -13.65
C THR A 89 -30.17 -26.00 -12.80
N ASN A 90 -30.97 -25.87 -11.73
CA ASN A 90 -30.88 -24.73 -10.82
C ASN A 90 -29.55 -24.72 -10.06
N ALA A 91 -29.02 -25.87 -9.65
CA ALA A 91 -27.71 -25.95 -8.99
C ALA A 91 -26.58 -25.51 -9.93
N THR A 92 -26.59 -25.97 -11.19
CA THR A 92 -25.60 -25.56 -12.20
C THR A 92 -25.68 -24.07 -12.52
N ILE A 93 -26.88 -23.53 -12.74
CA ILE A 93 -27.09 -22.10 -13.02
C ILE A 93 -26.66 -21.27 -11.82
N THR A 94 -27.03 -21.65 -10.60
CA THR A 94 -26.65 -20.89 -9.40
C THR A 94 -25.13 -20.90 -9.19
N THR A 95 -24.49 -22.05 -9.40
CA THR A 95 -23.02 -22.17 -9.32
C THR A 95 -22.34 -21.30 -10.39
N PHE A 96 -22.84 -21.34 -11.62
CA PHE A 96 -22.33 -20.51 -12.71
C PHE A 96 -22.50 -19.02 -12.40
N LEU A 97 -23.69 -18.59 -11.96
CA LEU A 97 -23.97 -17.19 -11.63
C LEU A 97 -23.09 -16.70 -10.49
N TYR A 98 -22.88 -17.52 -9.46
CA TYR A 98 -22.00 -17.20 -8.35
C TYR A 98 -20.54 -17.03 -8.81
N ASN A 99 -20.04 -17.94 -9.66
CA ASN A 99 -18.69 -17.84 -10.22
C ASN A 99 -18.55 -16.64 -11.17
N PHE A 100 -19.56 -16.38 -11.98
CA PHE A 100 -19.60 -15.23 -12.88
C PHE A 100 -19.58 -13.92 -12.08
N GLN A 101 -20.44 -13.80 -11.06
CA GLN A 101 -20.47 -12.65 -10.17
C GLN A 101 -19.09 -12.40 -9.53
N LYS A 102 -18.38 -13.44 -9.10
CA LYS A 102 -17.00 -13.32 -8.59
C LYS A 102 -16.04 -12.71 -9.61
N ILE A 103 -16.07 -13.15 -10.87
CA ILE A 103 -15.22 -12.59 -11.93
C ILE A 103 -15.52 -11.09 -12.12
N PHE A 104 -16.80 -10.74 -12.14
CA PHE A 104 -17.25 -9.37 -12.33
C PHE A 104 -16.95 -8.44 -11.14
N PHE A 105 -16.86 -8.98 -9.91
CA PHE A 105 -16.35 -8.21 -8.78
C PHE A 105 -14.90 -7.73 -8.98
N PHE A 106 -14.11 -8.38 -9.85
CA PHE A 106 -12.76 -7.91 -10.20
C PHE A 106 -12.74 -6.86 -11.32
N LEU A 107 -13.86 -6.60 -11.99
CA LEU A 107 -13.92 -5.66 -13.13
C LEU A 107 -13.51 -4.23 -12.76
N PRO A 108 -13.94 -3.65 -11.62
CA PRO A 108 -13.47 -2.32 -11.19
C PRO A 108 -11.97 -2.27 -10.94
N LEU A 109 -11.41 -3.36 -10.41
CA LEU A 109 -9.98 -3.50 -10.15
C LEU A 109 -9.18 -3.66 -11.45
N LEU A 110 -9.73 -4.38 -12.43
CA LEU A 110 -9.20 -4.43 -13.80
C LEU A 110 -9.24 -3.04 -14.45
N GLY A 111 -10.35 -2.31 -14.30
CA GLY A 111 -10.50 -0.93 -14.77
C GLY A 111 -9.49 0.02 -14.12
N LEU A 112 -9.16 -0.21 -12.85
CA LEU A 112 -8.13 0.54 -12.13
C LEU A 112 -6.73 0.26 -12.69
N PHE A 113 -6.39 -1.02 -12.93
CA PHE A 113 -5.13 -1.36 -13.58
C PHE A 113 -5.06 -0.78 -15.00
N PHE A 114 -6.14 -0.89 -15.77
CA PHE A 114 -6.24 -0.29 -17.09
C PHE A 114 -5.96 1.21 -17.03
N PHE A 115 -6.65 1.93 -16.15
CA PHE A 115 -6.48 3.38 -16.00
C PHE A 115 -5.07 3.72 -15.54
N ARG A 116 -4.48 2.93 -14.64
CA ARG A 116 -3.11 3.16 -14.18
C ARG A 116 -2.07 2.97 -15.28
N TYR A 117 -2.15 1.89 -16.06
CA TYR A 117 -1.13 1.61 -17.07
C TYR A 117 -1.31 2.43 -18.36
N ILE A 118 -2.56 2.77 -18.71
CA ILE A 118 -2.86 3.50 -19.95
C ILE A 118 -2.96 5.02 -19.71
N HIS A 119 -3.41 5.41 -18.52
CA HIS A 119 -3.59 6.81 -18.12
C HIS A 119 -2.98 7.09 -16.74
N ALA A 120 -1.67 6.85 -16.60
CA ALA A 120 -0.93 7.11 -15.35
C ALA A 120 -0.95 8.59 -14.90
N ARG A 121 -1.02 9.52 -15.87
CA ARG A 121 -0.92 10.98 -15.67
C ARG A 121 -1.73 11.53 -14.47
N PRO A 122 -3.05 11.32 -14.35
CA PRO A 122 -3.85 11.81 -13.23
C PRO A 122 -3.36 11.35 -11.85
N PHE A 123 -2.87 10.11 -11.72
CA PHE A 123 -2.33 9.64 -10.44
C PHE A 123 -0.95 10.22 -10.17
N ASP A 124 -0.12 10.36 -11.19
CA ASP A 124 1.20 10.98 -11.05
C ASP A 124 1.11 12.47 -10.69
N GLU A 125 0.16 13.19 -11.29
CA GLU A 125 -0.15 14.57 -10.95
C GLU A 125 -0.66 14.69 -9.52
N LEU A 126 -1.53 13.78 -9.08
CA LEU A 126 -2.04 13.74 -7.71
C LEU A 126 -0.93 13.51 -6.69
N PHE A 127 -0.06 12.53 -6.97
CA PHE A 127 1.10 12.25 -6.13
C PHE A 127 2.03 13.47 -6.05
N HIS A 128 2.40 14.04 -7.20
CA HIS A 128 3.29 15.20 -7.26
C HIS A 128 2.68 16.39 -6.51
N TYR A 129 1.39 16.63 -6.70
CA TYR A 129 0.65 17.67 -5.99
C TYR A 129 0.74 17.46 -4.47
N ALA A 130 0.47 16.25 -3.99
CA ALA A 130 0.50 15.92 -2.57
C ALA A 130 1.92 16.05 -1.96
N VAL A 131 2.98 15.65 -2.68
CA VAL A 131 4.37 15.89 -2.25
C VAL A 131 4.67 17.39 -2.15
N THR A 132 4.36 18.17 -3.19
CA THR A 132 4.68 19.61 -3.21
C THR A 132 3.92 20.40 -2.16
N ASP A 133 2.66 20.05 -1.90
CA ASP A 133 1.87 20.67 -0.83
C ASP A 133 2.47 20.36 0.55
N GLN A 134 2.95 19.13 0.77
CA GLN A 134 3.62 18.75 2.00
C GLN A 134 4.93 19.51 2.21
N MET A 135 5.79 19.54 1.20
CA MET A 135 7.06 20.27 1.28
C MET A 135 6.85 21.75 1.62
N LYS A 136 5.84 22.39 1.02
CA LYS A 136 5.49 23.78 1.33
C LYS A 136 5.02 24.01 2.76
N ARG A 137 4.30 23.04 3.34
CA ARG A 137 3.86 23.12 4.75
C ARG A 137 5.04 22.96 5.69
N THR A 138 5.87 21.95 5.47
CA THR A 138 7.08 21.74 6.27
C THR A 138 8.00 22.96 6.22
N GLN A 139 8.17 23.61 5.06
CA GLN A 139 8.94 24.85 4.97
C GLN A 139 8.31 26.03 5.72
N ARG A 140 6.98 26.10 5.78
CA ARG A 140 6.27 27.16 6.52
C ARG A 140 6.41 26.96 8.02
N ASP A 141 6.25 25.73 8.50
CA ASP A 141 6.36 25.39 9.91
C ASP A 141 7.77 25.71 10.43
N VAL A 142 8.82 25.38 9.66
CA VAL A 142 10.21 25.74 9.98
C VAL A 142 10.43 27.26 10.02
N ALA A 143 9.84 28.00 9.07
CA ALA A 143 9.98 29.46 9.04
C ALA A 143 9.24 30.17 10.20
N GLU A 144 8.11 29.63 10.66
CA GLU A 144 7.36 30.19 11.80
C GLU A 144 8.13 29.97 13.12
N ASP A 145 8.79 28.82 13.28
CA ASP A 145 9.63 28.52 14.46
C ASP A 145 10.86 29.46 14.54
N ASP A 146 11.53 29.73 13.40
CA ASP A 146 12.69 30.64 13.36
C ASP A 146 12.32 32.09 13.75
N VAL A 147 11.13 32.54 13.36
CA VAL A 147 10.60 33.87 13.72
C VAL A 147 10.25 33.94 15.21
N GLN A 148 9.74 32.86 15.80
CA GLN A 148 9.42 32.80 17.22
C GLN A 148 10.68 32.81 18.11
N ASP A 149 11.76 32.14 17.67
CA ASP A 149 13.02 32.09 18.43
C ASP A 149 13.76 33.43 18.39
N HIS A 150 13.76 34.15 17.25
CA HIS A 150 14.37 35.48 17.15
C HIS A 150 13.61 36.58 17.93
N GLY A 151 12.31 36.37 18.21
CA GLY A 151 11.50 37.28 19.02
C GLY A 151 11.65 37.11 20.53
N ARG A 152 12.16 35.96 21.01
CA ARG A 152 12.49 35.72 22.41
C ARG A 152 13.98 35.86 22.63
N GLY A 153 14.45 37.10 22.73
CA GLY A 153 15.77 37.41 23.26
C GLY A 153 15.92 36.90 24.70
N HIS A 154 16.29 35.63 24.87
CA HIS A 154 16.69 35.07 26.15
C HIS A 154 18.17 34.71 26.10
N MET A 155 18.99 35.58 26.70
CA MET A 155 20.24 35.18 27.33
C MET A 155 19.93 34.05 28.31
N ILE A 156 20.25 32.80 27.99
CA ILE A 156 20.40 31.75 29.01
C ILE A 156 21.67 30.96 28.73
N ASP A 157 22.48 30.97 29.79
CA ASP A 157 23.81 30.42 29.95
C ASP A 157 23.82 28.89 29.85
N ARG A 158 24.94 28.35 29.34
CA ARG A 158 25.19 26.91 29.21
C ARG A 158 25.44 26.29 30.58
N GLN A 159 24.60 25.37 31.05
CA GLN A 159 25.03 24.32 31.99
C GLN A 159 24.16 23.05 31.94
N SER A 160 24.87 21.94 32.17
CA SER A 160 24.63 20.48 32.09
C SER A 160 23.31 19.85 32.59
N PRO A 161 23.05 18.57 32.21
CA PRO A 161 21.77 17.88 32.43
C PRO A 161 21.74 17.01 33.70
N GLN A 162 20.58 16.94 34.36
CA GLN A 162 20.25 15.86 35.31
C GLN A 162 18.84 15.32 35.05
N ALA A 163 18.76 13.99 35.06
CA ALA A 163 17.59 13.17 34.79
C ALA A 163 16.58 13.17 35.95
N VAL A 164 15.28 13.12 35.63
CA VAL A 164 14.22 12.74 36.56
C VAL A 164 13.22 11.82 35.85
N ALA A 165 13.00 10.64 36.42
CA ALA A 165 11.98 9.67 36.03
C ALA A 165 10.80 9.72 37.02
N LEU A 166 9.56 9.73 36.53
CA LEU A 166 8.48 8.75 36.82
C LEU A 166 7.07 9.26 36.41
N CYS A 167 6.40 8.42 35.61
CA CYS A 167 4.97 8.19 35.30
C CYS A 167 3.86 9.21 35.69
N SER A 168 3.02 9.58 34.70
CA SER A 168 1.59 9.19 34.61
C SER A 168 0.85 9.86 33.42
N ASP A 169 0.37 9.03 32.46
CA ASP A 169 -0.87 9.13 31.66
C ASP A 169 -1.21 10.35 30.76
N LYS A 170 -0.23 10.92 30.03
CA LYS A 170 -0.47 11.89 28.93
C LYS A 170 0.42 11.69 27.68
N GLN A 171 1.09 10.55 27.60
CA GLN A 171 2.36 10.35 26.89
C GLN A 171 2.30 10.15 25.36
N VAL A 172 1.12 10.10 24.73
CA VAL A 172 1.05 9.80 23.28
C VAL A 172 1.04 11.06 22.40
N TYR A 173 0.61 12.21 22.93
CA TYR A 173 0.62 13.47 22.16
C TYR A 173 1.89 14.31 22.39
N ASP A 174 2.47 14.30 23.60
CA ASP A 174 3.68 15.07 23.90
C ASP A 174 4.97 14.41 23.37
N LEU A 175 4.97 13.08 23.14
CA LEU A 175 6.11 12.36 22.54
C LEU A 175 6.35 12.75 21.08
N TRP A 176 5.33 13.23 20.37
CA TRP A 176 5.42 13.68 18.98
C TRP A 176 6.03 15.09 18.85
N ASP A 177 5.88 15.93 19.88
CA ASP A 177 6.35 17.33 19.90
C ASP A 177 7.83 17.44 20.33
N ASP A 178 8.31 16.61 21.26
CA ASP A 178 9.70 16.68 21.73
C ASP A 178 10.72 15.93 20.85
N THR A 179 10.33 14.85 20.15
CA THR A 179 11.24 14.16 19.21
C THR A 179 11.45 14.92 17.90
N SER A 180 10.42 15.64 17.42
CA SER A 180 10.52 16.50 16.23
C SER A 180 11.41 17.72 16.48
N ARG A 181 11.36 18.31 17.70
CA ARG A 181 12.21 19.44 18.11
C ARG A 181 13.68 19.08 18.30
N LEU A 182 13.98 17.88 18.80
CA LEU A 182 15.36 17.38 18.93
C LEU A 182 15.95 16.98 17.57
N PHE A 183 15.17 16.35 16.69
CA PHE A 183 15.62 15.93 15.36
C PHE A 183 15.83 17.13 14.42
N GLY A 184 14.98 18.17 14.53
CA GLY A 184 15.16 19.44 13.81
C GLY A 184 16.42 20.21 14.20
N ARG A 185 16.77 20.25 15.50
CA ARG A 185 18.00 20.89 16.00
C ARG A 185 19.28 20.09 15.73
N LEU A 186 19.16 18.77 15.55
CA LEU A 186 20.29 17.90 15.20
C LEU A 186 20.59 17.99 13.70
N LEU A 187 19.56 17.97 12.84
CA LEU A 187 19.70 18.10 11.39
C LEU A 187 20.22 19.48 10.96
N SER A 188 19.77 20.56 11.61
CA SER A 188 20.22 21.91 11.27
C SER A 188 21.68 22.20 11.67
N LYS A 189 22.20 21.53 12.71
CA LYS A 189 23.61 21.64 13.10
C LYS A 189 24.55 20.71 12.32
N LEU A 190 24.04 19.59 11.82
CA LEU A 190 24.83 18.64 11.01
C LEU A 190 24.87 18.99 9.52
N PHE A 191 23.88 19.74 9.00
CA PHE A 191 23.81 20.09 7.57
C PHE A 191 23.46 21.56 7.30
N PRO A 192 24.33 22.54 7.63
CA PRO A 192 24.02 23.96 7.45
C PRO A 192 23.90 24.43 5.99
N ASN A 193 24.10 23.58 4.98
CA ASN A 193 24.16 23.97 3.56
C ASN A 193 23.60 22.94 2.54
N GLN A 194 22.76 21.96 2.94
CA GLN A 194 22.37 20.85 2.05
C GLN A 194 20.89 20.73 1.66
N PHE A 195 20.07 21.78 1.83
CA PHE A 195 18.92 21.91 0.93
C PHE A 195 19.40 22.70 -0.29
N PRO A 196 19.81 22.06 -1.40
CA PRO A 196 19.95 22.81 -2.64
C PRO A 196 18.60 23.46 -2.88
N GLN A 197 18.57 24.79 -2.83
CA GLN A 197 17.49 25.57 -3.42
C GLN A 197 17.14 24.88 -4.72
N SER A 198 15.88 24.43 -4.81
CA SER A 198 15.18 24.08 -6.03
C SER A 198 16.07 24.26 -7.26
N GLN A 199 16.90 23.25 -7.56
CA GLN A 199 17.37 23.16 -8.92
C GLN A 199 16.10 22.91 -9.68
N VAL A 200 15.64 24.01 -10.28
CA VAL A 200 14.79 24.10 -11.45
C VAL A 200 14.79 22.71 -12.06
N VAL A 201 13.68 22.00 -11.84
CA VAL A 201 13.35 20.77 -12.56
C VAL A 201 13.34 21.22 -14.00
N SER A 202 14.52 21.17 -14.61
CA SER A 202 14.80 21.63 -15.94
C SER A 202 13.97 20.73 -16.82
N GLU A 203 12.86 21.28 -17.29
CA GLU A 203 12.23 21.20 -18.61
C GLU A 203 12.81 20.19 -19.62
N LYS A 204 13.17 18.98 -19.20
CA LYS A 204 13.28 17.80 -20.05
C LYS A 204 11.90 17.18 -20.16
N ARG A 205 10.99 17.98 -20.70
CA ARG A 205 9.70 17.54 -21.23
C ARG A 205 9.92 17.10 -22.69
N HIS A 206 10.70 16.05 -22.90
CA HIS A 206 10.95 15.35 -24.19
C HIS A 206 12.07 14.34 -23.86
N VAL A 207 11.82 13.06 -23.57
CA VAL A 207 11.49 11.97 -24.50
C VAL A 207 10.71 10.90 -23.71
N ILE A 208 9.37 10.93 -23.73
CA ILE A 208 8.53 9.89 -23.10
C ILE A 208 7.96 8.94 -24.18
N ASP A 209 8.08 9.24 -25.46
CA ASP A 209 7.29 8.54 -26.49
C ASP A 209 7.84 7.19 -26.99
N GLU A 210 9.14 6.86 -26.88
CA GLU A 210 9.65 5.57 -27.37
C GLU A 210 9.75 4.44 -26.33
N ASN A 211 9.71 4.75 -25.02
CA ASN A 211 9.89 3.73 -23.96
C ASN A 211 8.59 3.22 -23.32
N VAL A 212 7.44 3.81 -23.68
CA VAL A 212 6.14 3.40 -23.09
C VAL A 212 5.80 1.97 -23.50
N GLN A 213 6.03 1.62 -24.77
CA GLN A 213 5.76 0.29 -25.29
C GLN A 213 6.64 -0.78 -24.62
N ASP A 214 7.92 -0.49 -24.41
CA ASP A 214 8.83 -1.42 -23.73
C ASP A 214 8.46 -1.61 -22.26
N SER A 215 8.09 -0.53 -21.56
CA SER A 215 7.61 -0.62 -20.17
C SER A 215 6.31 -1.43 -20.05
N PHE A 216 5.44 -1.33 -21.06
CA PHE A 216 4.21 -2.09 -21.14
C PHE A 216 4.50 -3.59 -21.34
N TRP A 217 5.37 -3.95 -22.28
CA TRP A 217 5.74 -5.35 -22.52
C TRP A 217 6.46 -5.98 -21.32
N ASP A 218 7.30 -5.22 -20.63
CA ASP A 218 7.92 -5.63 -19.37
C ASP A 218 6.87 -5.95 -18.29
N SER A 219 5.83 -5.11 -18.21
CA SER A 219 4.71 -5.29 -17.29
C SER A 219 3.89 -6.53 -17.65
N VAL A 220 3.59 -6.73 -18.94
CA VAL A 220 2.89 -7.91 -19.46
C VAL A 220 3.68 -9.19 -19.20
N ASN A 221 5.00 -9.18 -19.42
CA ASN A 221 5.85 -10.34 -19.16
C ASN A 221 5.92 -10.71 -17.67
N ASN A 222 6.00 -9.70 -16.80
CA ASN A 222 5.93 -9.89 -15.36
C ASN A 222 4.55 -10.42 -14.94
N LEU A 223 3.47 -9.90 -15.53
CA LEU A 223 2.11 -10.37 -15.30
C LEU A 223 1.95 -11.83 -15.75
N ARG A 224 2.46 -12.20 -16.92
CA ARG A 224 2.45 -13.59 -17.42
C ARG A 224 3.13 -14.55 -16.44
N ARG A 225 4.31 -14.21 -15.94
CA ARG A 225 5.03 -15.05 -14.95
C ARG A 225 4.24 -15.21 -13.66
N ARG A 226 3.62 -14.12 -13.17
CA ARG A 226 2.75 -14.16 -11.97
C ARG A 226 1.50 -15.00 -12.21
N LEU A 227 0.84 -14.82 -13.36
CA LEU A 227 -0.33 -15.60 -13.76
C LEU A 227 -0.01 -17.09 -13.88
N LEU A 228 1.12 -17.44 -14.49
CA LEU A 228 1.57 -18.83 -14.57
C LEU A 228 1.81 -19.43 -13.19
N LEU A 229 2.43 -18.70 -12.26
CA LEU A 229 2.61 -19.18 -10.89
C LEU A 229 1.27 -19.38 -10.16
N VAL A 230 0.36 -18.42 -10.25
CA VAL A 230 -0.98 -18.52 -9.64
C VAL A 230 -1.77 -19.68 -10.25
N LEU A 231 -1.69 -19.83 -11.58
CA LEU A 231 -2.36 -20.91 -12.30
C LEU A 231 -1.76 -22.27 -11.94
N SER A 232 -0.45 -22.39 -11.81
CA SER A 232 0.21 -23.61 -11.32
C SER A 232 -0.23 -23.96 -9.90
N VAL A 233 -0.29 -22.99 -9.00
CA VAL A 233 -0.80 -23.18 -7.63
C VAL A 233 -2.28 -23.59 -7.65
N TYR A 234 -3.09 -23.01 -8.53
CA TYR A 234 -4.48 -23.36 -8.72
C TYR A 234 -4.65 -24.81 -9.21
N PHE A 235 -3.90 -25.21 -10.25
CA PHE A 235 -3.90 -26.60 -10.73
C PHE A 235 -3.48 -27.59 -9.65
N LEU A 236 -2.46 -27.24 -8.86
CA LEU A 236 -2.03 -28.04 -7.72
C LEU A 236 -3.13 -28.12 -6.64
N SER A 237 -3.90 -27.05 -6.46
CA SER A 237 -5.04 -26.99 -5.54
C SER A 237 -6.24 -27.83 -6.01
N CYS A 238 -6.39 -28.08 -7.32
CA CYS A 238 -7.44 -28.95 -7.85
C CYS A 238 -7.19 -30.44 -7.58
N LEU A 239 -6.01 -30.84 -7.09
CA LEU A 239 -5.74 -32.23 -6.76
C LEU A 239 -6.51 -32.64 -5.50
N PRO A 240 -7.32 -33.73 -5.53
CA PRO A 240 -8.23 -34.08 -4.44
C PRO A 240 -7.52 -34.38 -3.10
N ILE A 241 -6.27 -34.83 -3.15
CA ILE A 241 -5.48 -35.21 -1.95
C ILE A 241 -4.64 -34.02 -1.46
N ILE A 242 -3.98 -33.32 -2.39
CA ILE A 242 -2.99 -32.28 -2.07
C ILE A 242 -3.66 -30.91 -1.92
N GLY A 243 -4.83 -30.73 -2.53
CA GLY A 243 -5.43 -29.44 -2.80
C GLY A 243 -5.71 -28.58 -1.57
N GLY A 244 -6.13 -29.22 -0.47
CA GLY A 244 -6.34 -28.56 0.81
C GLY A 244 -5.06 -28.05 1.47
N PHE A 245 -3.90 -28.65 1.17
CA PHE A 245 -2.61 -28.30 1.76
C PHE A 245 -1.80 -27.32 0.92
N VAL A 246 -2.11 -27.16 -0.37
CA VAL A 246 -1.36 -26.25 -1.26
C VAL A 246 -1.37 -24.81 -0.73
N PHE A 247 -2.55 -24.28 -0.38
CA PHE A 247 -2.66 -22.90 0.09
C PHE A 247 -1.94 -22.67 1.43
N PRO A 248 -2.14 -23.50 2.48
CA PRO A 248 -1.34 -23.41 3.70
C PRO A 248 0.16 -23.52 3.43
N ALA A 249 0.60 -24.47 2.61
CA ALA A 249 2.02 -24.67 2.31
C ALA A 249 2.64 -23.46 1.60
N VAL A 250 1.96 -22.90 0.60
CA VAL A 250 2.42 -21.71 -0.12
C VAL A 250 2.49 -20.50 0.82
N SER A 251 1.48 -20.30 1.67
CA SER A 251 1.48 -19.24 2.67
C SER A 251 2.66 -19.40 3.62
N VAL A 252 2.83 -20.59 4.19
CA VAL A 252 3.91 -20.95 5.11
C VAL A 252 5.28 -20.69 4.48
N ILE A 253 5.55 -21.21 3.28
CA ILE A 253 6.81 -20.99 2.54
C ILE A 253 7.06 -19.50 2.27
N GLY A 254 6.00 -18.76 1.95
CA GLY A 254 6.06 -17.30 1.74
C GLY A 254 6.46 -16.56 3.01
N PHE A 255 5.90 -16.94 4.16
CA PHE A 255 6.23 -16.38 5.47
C PHE A 255 7.65 -16.76 5.92
N PHE A 256 8.07 -18.01 5.71
CA PHE A 256 9.39 -18.53 6.06
C PHE A 256 10.54 -17.74 5.44
N ARG A 257 10.40 -17.35 4.18
CA ARG A 257 11.44 -16.57 3.48
C ARG A 257 11.62 -15.16 4.02
N LYS A 258 10.73 -14.68 4.89
CA LYS A 258 10.54 -13.26 5.20
C LYS A 258 10.61 -12.91 6.69
N PHE A 259 10.05 -13.75 7.56
CA PHE A 259 9.84 -13.42 8.98
C PHE A 259 10.95 -13.92 9.93
N GLY A 260 12.07 -14.42 9.39
CA GLY A 260 13.11 -15.09 10.18
C GLY A 260 12.69 -16.50 10.58
N SER A 261 13.64 -17.37 10.96
CA SER A 261 13.37 -18.80 11.11
C SER A 261 12.36 -19.13 12.20
N ILE A 262 12.27 -18.39 13.32
CA ILE A 262 11.47 -18.82 14.48
C ILE A 262 10.03 -18.31 14.41
N SER A 263 9.81 -17.01 14.24
CA SER A 263 8.45 -16.45 14.16
C SER A 263 7.66 -17.01 12.97
N SER A 264 8.34 -17.31 11.86
CA SER A 264 7.68 -17.93 10.70
C SER A 264 7.26 -19.39 10.94
N ILE A 265 7.99 -20.16 11.75
CA ILE A 265 7.54 -21.51 12.18
C ILE A 265 6.27 -21.37 13.00
N ILE A 266 6.26 -20.46 13.97
CA ILE A 266 5.10 -20.30 14.88
C ILE A 266 3.88 -19.83 14.09
N VAL A 267 4.00 -18.77 13.29
CA VAL A 267 2.91 -18.26 12.45
C VAL A 267 2.50 -19.27 11.40
N GLY A 268 3.46 -19.98 10.80
CA GLY A 268 3.20 -21.01 9.81
C GLY A 268 2.44 -22.20 10.39
N LEU A 269 2.84 -22.66 11.57
CA LEU A 269 2.16 -23.73 12.32
C LEU A 269 0.76 -23.28 12.75
N LEU A 270 0.62 -22.04 13.22
CA LEU A 270 -0.67 -21.46 13.60
C LEU A 270 -1.62 -21.37 12.39
N LEU A 271 -1.13 -20.93 11.23
CA LEU A 271 -1.89 -20.88 9.98
C LEU A 271 -2.18 -22.26 9.38
N PHE A 272 -1.37 -23.26 9.71
CA PHE A 272 -1.58 -24.64 9.29
C PHE A 272 -2.67 -25.32 10.14
N ILE A 273 -2.74 -25.00 11.44
CA ILE A 273 -3.80 -25.47 12.34
C ILE A 273 -5.11 -24.71 12.11
N ALA A 274 -5.03 -23.44 11.68
CA ALA A 274 -6.19 -22.62 11.39
C ALA A 274 -7.07 -23.22 10.27
N PRO A 275 -8.41 -23.00 10.30
CA PRO A 275 -9.29 -23.39 9.21
C PRO A 275 -8.79 -22.86 7.86
N SER A 276 -8.93 -23.65 6.80
CA SER A 276 -8.46 -23.31 5.45
C SER A 276 -8.94 -21.93 4.99
N SER A 277 -10.17 -21.54 5.36
CA SER A 277 -10.72 -20.20 5.10
C SER A 277 -9.87 -19.07 5.68
N VAL A 278 -9.37 -19.23 6.92
CA VAL A 278 -8.54 -18.22 7.60
C VAL A 278 -7.17 -18.16 6.94
N SER A 279 -6.57 -19.30 6.63
CA SER A 279 -5.26 -19.36 5.97
C SER A 279 -5.29 -18.73 4.57
N ILE A 280 -6.34 -19.02 3.79
CA ILE A 280 -6.59 -18.40 2.49
C ILE A 280 -6.80 -16.89 2.65
N PHE A 281 -7.60 -16.47 3.63
CA PHE A 281 -7.86 -15.05 3.89
C PHE A 281 -6.57 -14.29 4.25
N VAL A 282 -5.80 -14.79 5.21
CA VAL A 282 -4.54 -14.16 5.66
C VAL A 282 -3.51 -14.14 4.54
N GLY A 283 -3.36 -15.25 3.81
CA GLY A 283 -2.44 -15.32 2.67
C GLY A 283 -2.83 -14.35 1.55
N SER A 284 -4.11 -14.32 1.19
CA SER A 284 -4.65 -13.40 0.17
C SER A 284 -4.51 -11.94 0.60
N PHE A 285 -4.81 -11.63 1.86
CA PHE A 285 -4.62 -10.31 2.45
C PHE A 285 -3.15 -9.88 2.37
N TYR A 286 -2.22 -10.71 2.86
CA TYR A 286 -0.80 -10.38 2.87
C TYR A 286 -0.24 -10.15 1.45
N LEU A 287 -0.55 -11.04 0.51
CA LEU A 287 -0.09 -10.92 -0.87
C LEU A 287 -0.73 -9.72 -1.58
N GLY A 288 -2.02 -9.52 -1.37
CA GLY A 288 -2.77 -8.38 -1.93
C GLY A 288 -2.26 -7.04 -1.38
N ALA A 289 -2.11 -6.93 -0.06
CA ALA A 289 -1.55 -5.77 0.62
C ALA A 289 -0.13 -5.45 0.11
N ARG A 290 0.75 -6.45 0.03
CA ARG A 290 2.11 -6.27 -0.50
C ARG A 290 2.12 -5.81 -1.95
N THR A 291 1.28 -6.40 -2.79
CA THR A 291 1.16 -6.00 -4.19
C THR A 291 0.69 -4.55 -4.28
N LEU A 292 -0.33 -4.19 -3.48
CA LEU A 292 -0.87 -2.85 -3.44
C LEU A 292 0.16 -1.82 -2.96
N VAL A 293 0.97 -2.12 -1.93
CA VAL A 293 2.07 -1.25 -1.47
C VAL A 293 3.07 -0.95 -2.59
N VAL A 294 3.57 -2.00 -3.27
CA VAL A 294 4.56 -1.84 -4.34
C VAL A 294 3.97 -1.01 -5.48
N GLU A 295 2.72 -1.28 -5.83
CA GLU A 295 2.01 -0.52 -6.84
C GLU A 295 1.87 0.96 -6.39
N LEU A 296 1.50 1.21 -5.13
CA LEU A 296 1.39 2.58 -4.64
C LEU A 296 2.72 3.34 -4.68
N LEU A 297 3.83 2.68 -4.34
CA LEU A 297 5.15 3.30 -4.25
C LEU A 297 5.88 3.41 -5.59
N GLU A 298 5.47 2.69 -6.63
CA GLU A 298 6.14 2.72 -7.93
C GLU A 298 6.39 4.15 -8.48
N PRO A 299 5.43 5.11 -8.40
CA PRO A 299 5.68 6.49 -8.82
C PRO A 299 6.74 7.20 -7.98
N ALA A 300 6.83 6.90 -6.68
CA ALA A 300 7.87 7.45 -5.82
C ALA A 300 9.24 6.87 -6.20
N PHE A 301 9.32 5.55 -6.35
CA PHE A 301 10.56 4.87 -6.72
C PHE A 301 11.08 5.26 -8.10
N SER A 302 10.18 5.42 -9.07
CA SER A 302 10.55 5.86 -10.42
C SER A 302 11.20 7.24 -10.41
N ARG A 303 10.69 8.18 -9.61
CA ARG A 303 11.27 9.54 -9.49
C ARG A 303 12.66 9.55 -8.86
N MET A 304 12.96 8.57 -8.01
CA MET A 304 14.27 8.42 -7.37
C MET A 304 15.25 7.58 -8.19
N ASN A 305 14.83 7.04 -9.34
CA ASN A 305 15.63 6.13 -10.17
C ASN A 305 16.16 4.89 -9.43
N MET A 306 15.38 4.34 -8.48
CA MET A 306 15.81 3.15 -7.73
C MET A 306 15.77 1.89 -8.58
N ASP A 307 16.82 1.09 -8.50
CA ASP A 307 16.86 -0.21 -9.17
C ASP A 307 15.85 -1.20 -8.57
N ARG A 308 15.46 -2.25 -9.32
CA ARG A 308 14.57 -3.33 -8.86
C ARG A 308 15.11 -4.01 -7.59
N ARG A 309 16.43 -4.13 -7.43
CA ARG A 309 17.04 -4.74 -6.23
C ARG A 309 16.90 -3.83 -5.01
N GLU A 310 17.25 -2.56 -5.15
CA GLU A 310 17.15 -1.54 -4.09
C GLU A 310 15.71 -1.39 -3.60
N ARG A 311 14.75 -1.28 -4.52
CA ARG A 311 13.33 -1.23 -4.20
C ARG A 311 12.89 -2.41 -3.34
N ARG A 312 13.35 -3.62 -3.69
CA ARG A 312 13.02 -4.83 -2.94
C ARG A 312 13.61 -4.80 -1.54
N THR A 313 14.90 -4.49 -1.42
CA THR A 313 15.58 -4.39 -0.13
C THR A 313 14.91 -3.36 0.77
N TRP A 314 14.58 -2.18 0.23
CA TRP A 314 13.90 -1.13 0.97
C TRP A 314 12.49 -1.53 1.42
N THR A 315 11.72 -2.14 0.53
CA THR A 315 10.36 -2.60 0.84
C THR A 315 10.40 -3.72 1.90
N ASP A 316 11.42 -4.59 1.83
CA ASP A 316 11.62 -5.67 2.80
C ASP A 316 12.05 -5.11 4.17
N ARG A 317 12.89 -4.06 4.22
CA ARG A 317 13.29 -3.37 5.46
C ARG A 317 12.13 -2.65 6.14
N ASN A 318 11.23 -2.04 5.37
CA ASN A 318 10.09 -1.26 5.89
C ASN A 318 8.76 -2.03 5.89
N GLN A 319 8.79 -3.35 5.73
CA GLN A 319 7.59 -4.13 5.40
C GLN A 319 6.44 -3.96 6.41
N TYR A 320 6.73 -3.91 7.71
CA TYR A 320 5.71 -3.85 8.75
C TYR A 320 5.00 -2.49 8.77
N ILE A 321 5.77 -1.40 8.70
CA ILE A 321 5.23 -0.04 8.55
C ILE A 321 4.39 0.06 7.28
N LEU A 322 4.90 -0.45 6.15
CA LEU A 322 4.17 -0.43 4.88
C LEU A 322 2.88 -1.27 4.94
N LEU A 323 2.89 -2.41 5.64
CA LEU A 323 1.72 -3.26 5.83
C LEU A 323 0.66 -2.57 6.69
N GLY A 324 1.07 -1.93 7.80
CA GLY A 324 0.20 -1.12 8.63
C GLY A 324 -0.41 0.05 7.85
N PHE A 325 0.41 0.71 7.03
CA PHE A 325 -0.01 1.82 6.19
C PHE A 325 -1.05 1.40 5.14
N ILE A 326 -0.87 0.27 4.48
CA ILE A 326 -1.78 -0.15 3.42
C ILE A 326 -3.10 -0.72 3.93
N LEU A 327 -3.13 -1.20 5.17
CA LEU A 327 -4.28 -1.89 5.76
C LEU A 327 -5.64 -1.18 5.54
N PRO A 328 -5.82 0.11 5.88
CA PRO A 328 -7.09 0.80 5.65
C PRO A 328 -7.45 0.89 4.16
N PHE A 329 -6.45 1.10 3.29
CA PHE A 329 -6.68 1.18 1.84
C PHE A 329 -7.01 -0.17 1.24
N TYR A 330 -6.43 -1.26 1.73
CA TYR A 330 -6.76 -2.61 1.27
C TYR A 330 -8.22 -2.94 1.55
N TYR A 331 -8.69 -2.67 2.76
CA TYR A 331 -10.10 -2.85 3.12
C TYR A 331 -11.01 -1.94 2.29
N ALA A 332 -10.65 -0.67 2.11
CA ALA A 332 -11.44 0.26 1.31
C ALA A 332 -11.43 -0.09 -0.20
N CYS A 333 -10.35 -0.70 -0.70
CA CYS A 333 -10.27 -1.21 -2.08
C CYS A 333 -11.04 -2.51 -2.29
N SER A 334 -11.34 -3.24 -1.22
CA SER A 334 -12.15 -4.46 -1.27
C SER A 334 -13.62 -4.16 -1.61
N TRP A 335 -14.06 -2.91 -1.46
CA TRP A 335 -15.39 -2.48 -1.88
C TRP A 335 -15.36 -1.97 -3.33
N PRO A 336 -16.09 -2.62 -4.26
CA PRO A 336 -15.97 -2.33 -5.69
C PRO A 336 -16.26 -0.86 -6.02
N PHE A 337 -17.27 -0.27 -5.38
CA PHE A 337 -17.67 1.13 -5.58
C PHE A 337 -16.60 2.13 -5.13
N VAL A 338 -15.94 1.83 -4.02
CA VAL A 338 -14.97 2.73 -3.38
C VAL A 338 -13.56 2.45 -3.90
N SER A 339 -13.33 1.35 -4.58
CA SER A 339 -11.99 0.88 -4.97
C SER A 339 -11.16 1.90 -5.74
N MET A 340 -11.68 2.46 -6.83
CA MET A 340 -11.00 3.48 -7.62
C MET A 340 -10.71 4.75 -6.81
N LEU A 341 -11.66 5.12 -5.96
CA LEU A 341 -11.57 6.29 -5.10
C LEU A 341 -10.49 6.14 -4.03
N SER A 342 -10.53 4.99 -3.34
CA SER A 342 -9.58 4.57 -2.33
C SER A 342 -8.17 4.49 -2.91
N PHE A 343 -8.01 4.00 -4.14
CA PHE A 343 -6.72 3.95 -4.78
C PHE A 343 -6.15 5.33 -5.10
N ALA A 344 -6.98 6.26 -5.59
CA ALA A 344 -6.57 7.65 -5.80
C ALA A 344 -6.13 8.29 -4.47
N LEU A 345 -6.93 8.10 -3.42
CA LEU A 345 -6.63 8.60 -2.09
C LEU A 345 -5.35 7.96 -1.52
N ALA A 346 -5.15 6.67 -1.77
CA ALA A 346 -3.96 5.94 -1.35
C ALA A 346 -2.70 6.45 -2.07
N GLN A 347 -2.79 6.78 -3.36
CA GLN A 347 -1.71 7.42 -4.11
C GLN A 347 -1.33 8.78 -3.52
N ALA A 348 -2.32 9.61 -3.17
CA ALA A 348 -2.06 10.87 -2.49
C ALA A 348 -1.45 10.66 -1.09
N ALA A 349 -1.96 9.69 -0.33
CA ALA A 349 -1.46 9.41 1.01
C ALA A 349 -0.06 8.79 0.99
N VAL A 350 0.30 7.99 -0.01
CA VAL A 350 1.63 7.37 -0.08
C VAL A 350 2.74 8.41 -0.31
N SER A 351 2.38 9.58 -0.84
CA SER A 351 3.30 10.72 -0.93
C SER A 351 3.79 11.16 0.45
N PHE A 352 2.91 11.13 1.45
CA PHE A 352 3.24 11.39 2.85
C PHE A 352 4.20 10.36 3.42
N LEU A 353 3.93 9.10 3.11
CA LEU A 353 4.78 7.99 3.53
C LEU A 353 6.17 8.10 2.91
N ALA A 354 6.26 8.47 1.63
CA ALA A 354 7.51 8.61 0.90
C ALA A 354 8.40 9.74 1.44
N VAL A 355 7.81 10.80 2.00
CA VAL A 355 8.57 11.89 2.65
C VAL A 355 9.04 11.50 4.05
N ARG A 356 8.30 10.63 4.75
CA ARG A 356 8.60 10.24 6.14
C ARG A 356 9.57 9.08 6.26
N LEU A 357 9.60 8.18 5.28
CA LEU A 357 10.51 7.05 5.30
C LEU A 357 11.85 7.44 4.67
N PRO A 358 12.99 7.14 5.32
CA PRO A 358 14.30 7.38 4.75
C PRO A 358 14.47 6.56 3.47
N MET A 359 14.94 7.23 2.42
CA MET A 359 15.09 6.64 1.09
C MET A 359 16.56 6.24 0.85
N PRO A 360 16.85 5.05 0.30
CA PRO A 360 18.19 4.46 0.26
C PRO A 360 19.20 5.22 -0.61
N ALA A 361 18.72 6.09 -1.50
CA ALA A 361 19.58 6.92 -2.33
C ALA A 361 20.40 7.94 -1.52
N GLU A 362 19.97 8.25 -0.30
CA GLU A 362 20.72 9.10 0.64
C GLU A 362 21.75 8.28 1.41
N GLU A 363 21.37 7.12 1.97
CA GLU A 363 22.27 6.22 2.73
C GLU A 363 23.48 5.75 1.90
N THR A 364 23.27 5.38 0.63
CA THR A 364 24.33 4.82 -0.23
C THR A 364 25.42 5.85 -0.58
N LYS A 365 25.07 7.13 -0.65
CA LYS A 365 26.03 8.21 -0.93
C LYS A 365 26.87 8.55 0.30
N GLU A 366 26.32 8.35 1.49
CA GLU A 366 27.03 8.59 2.75
C GLU A 366 28.01 7.46 3.05
N GLU A 367 27.59 6.19 2.98
CA GLU A 367 28.49 5.04 3.20
C GLU A 367 29.65 4.99 2.19
N THR A 368 29.41 5.40 0.94
CA THR A 368 30.46 5.43 -0.09
C THR A 368 31.45 6.59 0.11
N LYS A 369 31.03 7.67 0.79
CA LYS A 369 31.93 8.76 1.18
C LYS A 369 32.77 8.38 2.38
N GLU A 370 32.16 7.77 3.40
CA GLU A 370 32.85 7.33 4.61
C GLU A 370 33.95 6.30 4.29
N LYS A 371 33.66 5.32 3.42
CA LYS A 371 34.66 4.35 2.92
C LYS A 371 35.75 4.92 2.00
N LYS A 372 35.66 6.18 1.59
CA LYS A 372 36.71 6.85 0.81
C LYS A 372 37.56 7.80 1.66
N GLU A 373 37.10 8.12 2.86
CA GLU A 373 37.80 8.98 3.82
C GLU A 373 38.57 8.17 4.88
N GLU A 374 38.23 6.89 5.06
CA GLU A 374 39.09 5.84 5.67
C GLU A 374 40.04 5.23 4.63
#